data_AF-A0A957YRP8-F1
#
_entry.id   AF-A0A957YRP8-F1
#
_cell.length_a   1.000
_cell.length_b   1.000
_cell.length_c   1.000
_cell.angle_alpha   90.00
_cell.angle_beta   90.00
_cell.angle_gamma   90.00
#
_symmetry.space_group_name_H-M   'P 1'
#
loop_
_entity.id
_entity.type
_entity.pdbx_description
1 polymer ?
#
loop_
_entity_poly.entity_id
_entity_poly.type
_entity_poly.pdbx_seq_one_letter_code
_entity_poly.pdbx_strand_id
1 'polypeptide(L)'
;MSHLYQIRVGKLLDETWNEWFEGLTLTLQADGTTLLSGELSDQTALHSVLNKIRNLNLDLLTVSYTNPQKILLKRSSYLLSSLLAAVTAIQSAVGAFYPQIFRDSAMTVGNARGTDVTILFIALPMLVISMILTQRGSLRAQLTWVGTLAYIIYNAVIFSFATAFNPLFLLYVATLSLAVWVLVALLTQMDVDAIRTHFAEKTPVRF
;
A
#
# COMPACT_ATOMS: atom_id res chain seq x y z
N MET A 1 23.76 -1.70 -3.52
CA MET A 1 22.33 -1.65 -3.13
C MET A 1 22.28 -0.73 -1.94
N SER A 2 21.64 0.43 -2.08
CA SER A 2 21.58 1.39 -0.99
C SER A 2 20.60 0.92 0.09
N HIS A 3 21.02 1.00 1.34
CA HIS A 3 20.16 0.71 2.49
C HIS A 3 20.16 1.91 3.41
N LEU A 4 19.03 2.16 4.05
CA LEU A 4 18.93 3.18 5.08
C LEU A 4 19.45 2.55 6.38
N TYR A 5 20.60 3.02 6.84
CA TYR A 5 21.23 2.52 8.06
C TYR A 5 20.85 3.41 9.24
N GLN A 6 20.67 2.76 10.39
CA GLN A 6 20.52 3.39 11.69
C GLN A 6 21.59 2.81 12.61
N ILE A 7 22.49 3.67 13.08
CA ILE A 7 23.62 3.29 13.93
C ILE A 7 23.54 4.09 15.23
N ARG A 8 23.48 3.41 16.36
CA ARG A 8 23.46 4.05 17.69
C ARG A 8 24.83 3.91 18.34
N VAL A 9 25.35 5.01 18.85
CA VAL A 9 26.63 5.09 19.57
C VAL A 9 26.48 5.75 20.94
N GLY A 10 27.25 5.28 21.91
CA GLY A 10 27.13 5.62 23.33
C GLY A 10 27.71 6.97 23.78
N LYS A 11 28.10 7.86 22.86
CA LYS A 11 28.56 9.21 23.22
C LYS A 11 27.74 10.29 22.52
N LEU A 12 27.63 11.46 23.16
CA LEU A 12 27.12 12.68 22.53
C LEU A 12 28.13 13.15 21.48
N LEU A 13 27.71 13.13 20.21
CA LEU A 13 28.40 13.78 19.11
C LEU A 13 27.61 15.04 18.75
N ASP A 14 28.26 16.20 18.85
CA ASP A 14 27.68 17.49 18.44
C ASP A 14 27.58 17.63 16.92
N GLU A 15 26.86 18.66 16.45
CA GLU A 15 26.64 18.98 15.02
C GLU A 15 27.94 19.14 14.20
N THR A 16 29.08 19.41 14.85
CA THR A 16 30.39 19.51 14.20
C THR A 16 30.85 18.21 13.54
N TRP A 17 30.30 17.07 13.95
CA TRP A 17 30.63 15.75 13.40
C TRP A 17 29.85 15.43 12.12
N ASN A 18 28.87 16.25 11.75
CA ASN A 18 28.00 16.04 10.58
C ASN A 18 28.79 16.07 9.25
N GLU A 19 29.82 16.91 9.17
CA GLU A 19 30.75 16.92 8.03
C GLU A 19 31.65 15.67 7.99
N TRP A 20 31.98 15.09 9.15
CA TRP A 20 32.85 13.91 9.21
C TRP A 20 32.10 12.62 8.84
N PHE A 21 30.78 12.58 9.07
CA PHE A 21 29.92 11.45 8.69
C PHE A 21 29.10 11.76 7.42
N GLU A 22 29.77 12.26 6.36
CA GLU A 22 29.19 12.59 5.05
C GLU A 22 28.02 11.65 4.63
N GLY A 23 26.82 12.22 4.55
CA GLY A 23 25.60 11.53 4.14
C GLY A 23 24.74 10.93 5.28
N LEU A 24 25.21 10.98 6.53
CA LEU A 24 24.46 10.54 7.71
C LEU A 24 24.09 11.75 8.58
N THR A 25 22.80 11.88 8.86
CA THR A 25 22.26 12.82 9.85
C THR A 25 22.46 12.30 11.27
N LEU A 26 23.11 13.09 12.11
CA LEU A 26 23.23 12.83 13.55
C LEU A 26 22.00 13.39 14.29
N THR A 27 21.39 12.56 15.12
CA THR A 27 20.29 12.95 16.01
C THR A 27 20.60 12.54 17.44
N LEU A 28 20.55 13.51 18.35
CA LEU A 28 20.73 13.29 19.78
C LEU A 28 19.46 12.68 20.37
N GLN A 29 19.58 11.55 21.05
CA GLN A 29 18.46 10.89 21.73
C GLN A 29 18.42 11.26 23.21
N ALA A 30 17.21 11.25 23.79
CA ALA A 30 16.97 11.62 25.18
C ALA A 30 17.67 10.70 26.21
N ASP A 31 18.19 9.55 25.76
CA ASP A 31 18.97 8.59 26.55
C ASP A 31 20.47 8.93 26.61
N GLY A 32 20.90 10.05 26.01
CA GLY A 32 22.29 10.47 25.96
C GLY A 32 23.12 9.78 24.86
N THR A 33 22.47 9.02 23.97
CA THR A 33 23.12 8.37 22.82
C THR A 33 22.97 9.20 21.55
N THR A 34 23.85 8.97 20.58
CA THR A 34 23.72 9.59 19.25
C THR A 34 23.28 8.54 18.23
N LEU A 35 22.21 8.85 17.49
CA LEU A 35 21.74 8.06 16.37
C LEU A 35 22.23 8.69 15.06
N LEU A 36 23.06 7.94 14.32
CA LEU A 36 23.40 8.25 12.94
C LEU A 36 22.41 7.57 12.00
N SER A 37 21.79 8.33 11.12
CA SER A 37 20.81 7.81 10.16
C SER A 37 21.01 8.38 8.77
N GLY A 38 20.94 7.54 7.74
CA GLY A 38 21.04 7.97 6.35
C GLY A 38 21.24 6.81 5.38
N GLU A 39 21.24 7.14 4.09
CA GLU A 39 21.35 6.16 3.02
C GLU A 39 22.82 5.89 2.69
N LEU A 40 23.28 4.66 2.87
CA LEU A 40 24.63 4.25 2.47
C LEU A 40 24.54 3.45 1.17
N SER A 41 25.32 3.86 0.17
CA SER A 41 25.30 3.32 -1.19
C SER A 41 25.73 1.85 -1.28
N ASP A 42 26.66 1.44 -0.41
CA ASP A 42 27.23 0.10 -0.38
C ASP A 42 27.78 -0.29 1.00
N GLN A 43 28.23 -1.54 1.09
CA GLN A 43 28.82 -2.09 2.31
C GLN A 43 30.17 -1.43 2.66
N THR A 44 30.89 -0.92 1.66
CA THR A 44 32.14 -0.16 1.85
C THR A 44 31.89 1.12 2.66
N ALA A 45 30.83 1.86 2.32
CA ALA A 45 30.42 3.06 3.04
C ALA A 45 30.08 2.74 4.51
N LEU A 46 29.39 1.63 4.78
CA LEU A 46 29.13 1.15 6.14
C LEU A 46 30.44 0.86 6.90
N HIS A 47 31.36 0.10 6.30
CA HIS A 47 32.64 -0.21 6.94
C HIS A 47 33.48 1.05 7.20
N SER A 48 33.40 2.06 6.33
CA SER A 48 34.03 3.36 6.55
C SER A 48 33.49 4.05 7.81
N VAL A 49 32.16 4.08 7.96
CA VAL A 49 31.50 4.66 9.15
C VAL A 49 31.86 3.88 10.42
N LEU A 50 31.83 2.55 10.39
CA LEU A 50 32.23 1.71 11.53
C LEU A 50 33.71 1.90 11.91
N ASN A 51 34.58 2.06 10.91
CA ASN A 51 35.99 2.36 11.16
C ASN A 51 36.18 3.74 11.80
N LYS A 52 35.41 4.76 11.39
CA LYS A 52 35.42 6.08 12.05
C LYS A 52 34.98 5.97 13.50
N ILE A 53 33.89 5.25 13.78
CA ILE A 53 33.40 4.99 15.14
C ILE A 53 34.49 4.33 16.00
N ARG A 54 35.15 3.30 15.46
CA ARG A 54 36.28 2.63 16.13
C ARG A 54 37.45 3.56 16.38
N ASN A 55 37.87 4.35 15.39
CA ASN A 55 39.01 5.26 15.51
C ASN A 55 38.77 6.36 16.55
N LEU A 56 37.51 6.74 16.75
CA LEU A 56 37.07 7.69 17.77
C LEU A 56 36.84 7.06 19.15
N ASN A 57 37.08 5.75 19.27
CA ASN A 57 36.86 4.97 20.48
C ASN A 57 35.44 5.18 21.03
N LEU A 58 34.46 5.15 20.13
CA LEU A 58 33.04 5.27 20.43
C LEU A 58 32.44 3.88 20.64
N ASP A 59 31.62 3.74 21.67
CA ASP A 59 30.91 2.49 21.93
C ASP A 59 29.77 2.33 20.93
N LEU A 60 29.89 1.31 20.07
CA LEU A 60 28.84 0.92 19.14
C LEU A 60 27.76 0.16 19.90
N LEU A 61 26.58 0.75 20.03
CA LEU A 61 25.47 0.13 20.75
C LEU A 61 24.66 -0.78 19.82
N THR A 62 24.25 -0.26 18.66
CA THR A 62 23.46 -1.01 17.68
C THR A 62 23.76 -0.58 16.24
N VAL A 63 23.66 -1.54 15.32
CA VAL A 63 23.63 -1.30 13.87
C VAL A 63 22.41 -2.01 13.33
N SER A 64 21.47 -1.24 12.79
CA SER A 64 20.33 -1.77 12.04
C SER A 64 20.32 -1.16 10.65
N TYR A 65 19.74 -1.90 9.71
CA TYR A 65 19.42 -1.37 8.39
C TYR A 65 17.96 -1.65 8.11
N THR A 66 17.26 -0.67 7.58
CA THR A 66 15.92 -0.84 7.06
C THR A 66 16.08 -1.25 5.61
N ASN A 67 15.96 -2.56 5.35
CA ASN A 67 15.75 -3.00 3.98
C ASN A 67 14.40 -2.42 3.53
N PRO A 68 14.29 -1.72 2.39
CA PRO A 68 12.98 -1.41 1.84
C PRO A 68 12.24 -2.73 1.70
N GLN A 69 11.28 -2.98 2.59
CA GLN A 69 10.52 -4.21 2.58
C GLN A 69 9.85 -4.29 1.22
N LYS A 70 10.31 -5.23 0.37
CA LYS A 70 9.55 -5.56 -0.82
C LYS A 70 8.17 -5.94 -0.32
N ILE A 71 7.17 -5.19 -0.76
CA ILE A 71 5.75 -5.43 -0.49
C ILE A 71 5.40 -6.79 -1.14
N LEU A 72 5.73 -7.88 -0.47
CA LEU A 72 5.49 -9.23 -0.93
C LEU A 72 4.11 -9.63 -0.43
N LEU A 73 3.08 -9.05 -1.05
CA LEU A 73 1.72 -9.55 -0.90
C LEU A 73 1.70 -11.04 -1.27
N LYS A 74 1.00 -11.84 -0.47
CA LYS A 74 0.87 -13.29 -0.71
C LYS A 74 0.25 -13.53 -2.08
N ARG A 75 0.70 -14.58 -2.78
CA ARG A 75 0.10 -15.02 -4.07
C ARG A 75 -1.42 -15.20 -4.00
N SER A 76 -1.92 -15.63 -2.84
CA SER A 76 -3.36 -15.76 -2.57
C SER A 76 -4.14 -14.46 -2.80
N SER A 77 -3.59 -13.29 -2.43
CA SER A 77 -4.27 -12.00 -2.59
C SER A 77 -4.47 -11.64 -4.07
N TYR A 78 -3.46 -11.93 -4.90
CA TYR A 78 -3.54 -11.73 -6.35
C TYR A 78 -4.52 -12.70 -7.00
N LEU A 79 -4.51 -13.98 -6.59
CA LEU A 79 -5.46 -14.97 -7.11
C LEU A 79 -6.91 -14.59 -6.76
N LEU A 80 -7.17 -14.26 -5.50
CA LEU A 80 -8.50 -13.83 -5.05
C LEU A 80 -8.95 -12.54 -5.75
N SER A 81 -8.04 -11.59 -6.00
CA SER A 81 -8.36 -10.36 -6.73
C SER A 81 -8.59 -10.59 -8.21
N SER A 82 -7.89 -11.55 -8.82
CA SER A 82 -8.14 -11.95 -10.20
C SER A 82 -9.50 -12.64 -10.35
N LEU A 83 -9.88 -13.47 -9.37
CA LEU A 83 -11.19 -14.09 -9.31
C LEU A 83 -12.29 -13.04 -9.12
N LEU A 84 -12.10 -12.11 -8.18
CA LEU A 84 -12.99 -10.95 -7.99
C LEU A 84 -13.16 -10.18 -9.30
N ALA A 85 -12.04 -9.83 -9.95
CA ALA A 85 -12.07 -9.10 -11.22
C ALA A 85 -12.87 -9.83 -12.30
N ALA A 86 -12.71 -11.16 -12.42
CA ALA A 86 -13.46 -11.96 -13.37
C ALA A 86 -14.97 -11.99 -13.06
N VAL A 87 -15.34 -12.22 -11.80
CA VAL A 87 -16.76 -12.24 -11.35
C VAL A 87 -17.39 -10.87 -11.60
N THR A 88 -16.72 -9.79 -11.18
CA THR A 88 -17.19 -8.43 -11.37
C THR A 88 -17.27 -8.07 -12.86
N ALA A 89 -16.32 -8.51 -13.70
CA ALA A 89 -16.36 -8.28 -15.15
C ALA A 89 -17.58 -8.95 -15.80
N ILE A 90 -17.86 -10.21 -15.46
CA ILE A 90 -19.00 -10.96 -16.00
C ILE A 90 -20.30 -10.27 -15.61
N GLN A 91 -20.47 -10.00 -14.31
CA GLN A 91 -21.65 -9.30 -13.79
C GLN A 91 -21.85 -7.96 -14.49
N SER A 92 -20.79 -7.16 -14.58
CA SER A 92 -20.86 -5.80 -15.08
C SER A 92 -21.04 -5.74 -16.59
N ALA A 93 -20.48 -6.69 -17.34
CA ALA A 93 -20.78 -6.87 -18.76
C ALA A 93 -22.26 -7.19 -18.98
N VAL A 94 -22.82 -8.12 -18.20
CA VAL A 94 -24.24 -8.47 -18.35
C VAL A 94 -25.14 -7.29 -17.98
N GLY A 95 -24.87 -6.58 -16.88
CA GLY A 95 -25.65 -5.41 -16.47
C GLY A 95 -25.53 -4.22 -17.43
N ALA A 96 -24.35 -3.97 -18.01
CA ALA A 96 -24.15 -2.87 -18.96
C ALA A 96 -24.85 -3.10 -20.31
N PHE A 97 -24.82 -4.33 -20.84
CA PHE A 97 -25.28 -4.66 -22.19
C PHE A 97 -26.69 -5.28 -22.25
N TYR A 98 -27.20 -5.82 -21.15
CA TYR A 98 -28.54 -6.41 -21.05
C TYR A 98 -29.37 -5.74 -19.95
N PRO A 99 -29.63 -4.43 -20.02
CA PRO A 99 -30.33 -3.69 -18.95
C PRO A 99 -31.77 -4.17 -18.71
N GLN A 100 -32.37 -4.91 -19.65
CA GLN A 100 -33.69 -5.53 -19.49
C GLN A 100 -33.79 -6.54 -18.34
N ILE A 101 -32.66 -6.97 -17.76
CA ILE A 101 -32.66 -7.83 -16.56
C ILE A 101 -33.06 -7.09 -15.28
N PHE A 102 -32.88 -5.77 -15.26
CA PHE A 102 -33.22 -4.95 -14.10
C PHE A 102 -34.73 -4.73 -14.06
N ARG A 103 -35.31 -4.85 -12.87
CA ARG A 103 -36.77 -4.75 -12.63
C ARG A 103 -37.19 -3.42 -12.00
N ASP A 104 -36.23 -2.53 -11.78
CA ASP A 104 -36.43 -1.23 -11.14
C ASP A 104 -36.96 -0.16 -12.10
N SER A 105 -37.20 1.03 -11.57
CA SER A 105 -37.56 2.21 -12.37
C SER A 105 -36.52 2.53 -13.44
N ALA A 106 -36.94 3.13 -14.56
CA ALA A 106 -36.03 3.50 -15.66
C ALA A 106 -34.82 4.34 -15.22
N MET A 107 -35.00 5.20 -14.20
CA MET A 107 -33.93 5.99 -13.61
C MET A 107 -32.90 5.10 -12.89
N THR A 108 -33.36 4.17 -12.05
CA THR A 108 -32.49 3.22 -11.33
C THR A 108 -31.73 2.32 -12.29
N VAL A 109 -32.41 1.80 -13.32
CA VAL A 109 -31.80 0.99 -14.38
C VAL A 109 -30.72 1.77 -15.13
N GLY A 110 -31.01 3.04 -15.46
CA GLY A 110 -30.04 3.93 -16.09
C GLY A 110 -28.79 4.16 -15.22
N ASN A 111 -28.98 4.37 -13.91
CA ASN A 111 -27.89 4.51 -12.95
C ASN A 111 -27.06 3.22 -12.84
N ALA A 112 -27.72 2.08 -12.63
CA ALA A 112 -27.08 0.77 -12.53
C ALA A 112 -26.21 0.47 -13.76
N ARG A 113 -26.77 0.70 -14.96
CA ARG A 113 -26.04 0.54 -16.23
C ARG A 113 -24.82 1.46 -16.32
N GLY A 114 -24.96 2.72 -15.92
CA GLY A 114 -23.85 3.67 -15.90
C GLY A 114 -22.73 3.26 -14.94
N THR A 115 -23.10 2.74 -13.77
CA THR A 115 -22.19 2.16 -12.79
C THR A 115 -21.45 0.95 -13.38
N ASP A 116 -22.15 0.06 -14.07
CA ASP A 116 -21.53 -1.10 -14.70
C ASP A 116 -20.51 -0.73 -15.78
N VAL A 117 -20.84 0.25 -16.63
CA VAL A 117 -19.87 0.79 -17.60
C VAL A 117 -18.65 1.39 -16.90
N THR A 118 -18.86 2.11 -15.79
CA THR A 118 -17.77 2.67 -14.98
C THR A 118 -16.89 1.57 -14.40
N ILE A 119 -17.48 0.49 -13.89
CA ILE A 119 -16.74 -0.64 -13.34
C ILE A 119 -15.90 -1.32 -14.43
N LEU A 120 -16.46 -1.54 -15.62
CA LEU A 120 -15.76 -2.17 -16.74
C LEU A 120 -14.57 -1.37 -17.26
N PHE A 121 -14.73 -0.07 -17.45
CA PHE A 121 -13.74 0.76 -18.14
C PHE A 121 -12.85 1.57 -17.21
N ILE A 122 -13.18 1.68 -15.92
CA ILE A 122 -12.40 2.44 -14.95
C ILE A 122 -11.95 1.55 -13.79
N ALA A 123 -12.89 0.95 -13.05
CA ALA A 123 -12.52 0.22 -11.82
C ALA A 123 -11.68 -1.04 -12.11
N LEU A 124 -12.07 -1.85 -13.09
CA LEU A 124 -11.33 -3.08 -13.43
C LEU A 124 -9.95 -2.80 -14.01
N PRO A 125 -9.75 -1.87 -14.97
CA PRO A 125 -8.42 -1.48 -15.41
C PRO A 125 -7.56 -0.94 -14.26
N MET A 126 -8.14 -0.12 -13.38
CA MET A 126 -7.45 0.43 -12.21
C MET A 126 -7.04 -0.68 -11.23
N LEU A 127 -7.89 -1.69 -11.02
CA LEU A 127 -7.59 -2.87 -10.22
C LEU A 127 -6.43 -3.68 -10.83
N VAL A 128 -6.45 -3.93 -12.13
CA VAL A 128 -5.39 -4.69 -12.82
C VAL A 128 -4.06 -3.94 -12.84
N ILE A 129 -4.08 -2.65 -13.16
CA ILE A 129 -2.88 -1.80 -13.19
C ILE A 129 -2.28 -1.69 -11.78
N SER A 130 -3.12 -1.48 -10.76
CA SER A 130 -2.64 -1.41 -9.38
C SER A 130 -2.05 -2.73 -8.90
N MET A 131 -2.63 -3.88 -9.28
CA MET A 131 -2.02 -5.19 -9.02
C MET A 131 -0.62 -5.31 -9.65
N ILE A 132 -0.46 -4.95 -10.92
CA ILE A 132 0.82 -5.04 -11.64
C ILE A 132 1.87 -4.09 -11.03
N LEU A 133 1.48 -2.86 -10.70
CA LEU A 133 2.40 -1.87 -10.11
C LEU A 133 2.75 -2.20 -8.66
N THR A 134 1.86 -2.86 -7.91
CA THR A 134 2.15 -3.34 -6.55
C THR A 134 3.16 -4.49 -6.59
N GLN A 135 3.10 -5.37 -7.59
CA GLN A 135 4.15 -6.40 -7.82
C GLN A 135 5.54 -5.78 -8.05
N ARG A 136 5.59 -4.52 -8.54
CA ARG A 136 6.83 -3.76 -8.72
C ARG A 136 7.26 -3.00 -7.45
N GLY A 137 6.56 -3.15 -6.33
CA GLY A 137 6.89 -2.54 -5.04
C GLY A 137 6.32 -1.13 -4.82
N SER A 138 5.34 -0.68 -5.62
CA SER A 138 4.77 0.66 -5.47
C SER A 138 3.73 0.73 -4.33
N LEU A 139 4.05 1.47 -3.26
CA LEU A 139 3.11 1.77 -2.15
C LEU A 139 1.86 2.52 -2.63
N ARG A 140 2.04 3.48 -3.55
CA ARG A 140 0.92 4.24 -4.11
C ARG A 140 -0.04 3.33 -4.88
N ALA A 141 0.49 2.34 -5.60
CA ALA A 141 -0.35 1.36 -6.28
C ALA A 141 -1.12 0.48 -5.30
N GLN A 142 -0.52 0.10 -4.18
CA GLN A 142 -1.21 -0.66 -3.14
C GLN A 142 -2.37 0.13 -2.52
N LEU A 143 -2.16 1.42 -2.21
CA LEU A 143 -3.23 2.30 -1.74
C LEU A 143 -4.33 2.47 -2.79
N THR A 144 -3.94 2.59 -4.07
CA THR A 144 -4.87 2.64 -5.20
C THR A 144 -5.72 1.36 -5.26
N TRP A 145 -5.10 0.19 -5.08
CA TRP A 145 -5.78 -1.10 -5.05
C TRP A 145 -6.82 -1.16 -3.92
N VAL A 146 -6.45 -0.75 -2.69
CA VAL A 146 -7.39 -0.62 -1.56
C VAL A 146 -8.57 0.28 -1.92
N GLY A 147 -8.30 1.44 -2.51
CA GLY A 147 -9.34 2.39 -2.92
C GLY A 147 -10.29 1.82 -3.98
N THR A 148 -9.77 1.10 -4.97
CA THR A 148 -10.58 0.44 -5.99
C THR A 148 -11.45 -0.67 -5.38
N LEU A 149 -10.92 -1.44 -4.43
CA LEU A 149 -11.72 -2.45 -3.71
C LEU A 149 -12.85 -1.80 -2.91
N ALA A 150 -12.59 -0.68 -2.23
CA ALA A 150 -13.63 0.05 -1.50
C ALA A 150 -14.75 0.54 -2.43
N TYR A 151 -14.40 1.05 -3.62
CA TYR A 151 -15.38 1.43 -4.64
C TYR A 151 -16.21 0.23 -5.11
N ILE A 152 -15.58 -0.92 -5.37
CA ILE A 152 -16.29 -2.15 -5.77
C ILE A 152 -17.22 -2.62 -4.65
N ILE A 153 -16.78 -2.61 -3.39
CA ILE A 153 -17.62 -2.98 -2.23
C ILE A 153 -18.82 -2.06 -2.11
N TYR A 154 -18.62 -0.74 -2.21
CA TYR A 154 -19.70 0.24 -2.15
C TYR A 154 -20.79 -0.09 -3.19
N ASN A 155 -20.41 -0.30 -4.44
CA ASN A 155 -21.37 -0.65 -5.49
C ASN A 155 -21.98 -2.03 -5.28
N ALA A 156 -21.20 -3.02 -4.83
CA ALA A 156 -21.71 -4.37 -4.55
C ALA A 156 -22.77 -4.38 -3.44
N VAL A 157 -22.63 -3.51 -2.43
CA VAL A 157 -23.67 -3.29 -1.41
C VAL A 157 -24.95 -2.74 -2.05
N ILE A 158 -24.83 -1.69 -2.88
CA ILE A 158 -25.99 -1.10 -3.58
C ILE A 158 -26.68 -2.14 -4.48
N PHE A 159 -25.92 -2.92 -5.24
CA PHE A 159 -26.49 -3.97 -6.08
C PHE A 159 -27.13 -5.12 -5.29
N SER A 160 -26.60 -5.47 -4.12
CA SER A 160 -27.11 -6.56 -3.30
C SER A 160 -28.36 -6.19 -2.49
N PHE A 161 -28.43 -4.94 -2.01
CA PHE A 161 -29.45 -4.53 -1.03
C PHE A 161 -30.44 -3.49 -1.57
N ALA A 162 -30.06 -2.68 -2.55
CA ALA A 162 -30.88 -1.56 -3.04
C ALA A 162 -31.41 -1.76 -4.47
N THR A 163 -30.95 -2.79 -5.18
CA THR A 163 -31.45 -3.15 -6.52
C THR A 163 -32.48 -4.28 -6.40
N ALA A 164 -33.57 -4.19 -7.18
CA ALA A 164 -34.58 -5.24 -7.19
C ALA A 164 -34.00 -6.59 -7.64
N PHE A 165 -34.50 -7.66 -7.03
CA PHE A 165 -34.00 -9.00 -7.24
C PHE A 165 -34.04 -9.41 -8.73
N ASN A 166 -32.89 -9.84 -9.24
CA ASN A 166 -32.67 -10.19 -10.64
C ASN A 166 -31.67 -11.36 -10.76
N PRO A 167 -31.50 -11.97 -11.95
CA PRO A 167 -30.65 -13.14 -12.11
C PRO A 167 -29.18 -12.95 -11.72
N LEU A 168 -28.67 -11.72 -11.68
CA LEU A 168 -27.28 -11.43 -11.27
C LEU A 168 -27.09 -11.37 -9.75
N PHE A 169 -28.16 -11.56 -8.96
CA PHE A 169 -28.10 -11.44 -7.51
C PHE A 169 -26.96 -12.25 -6.86
N LEU A 170 -26.77 -13.50 -7.28
CA LEU A 170 -25.70 -14.34 -6.74
C LEU A 170 -24.30 -13.81 -7.09
N LEU A 171 -24.14 -13.14 -8.23
CA LEU A 171 -22.88 -12.49 -8.59
C LEU A 171 -22.63 -11.23 -7.75
N TYR A 172 -23.67 -10.47 -7.41
CA TYR A 172 -23.53 -9.32 -6.50
C TYR A 172 -23.03 -9.77 -5.12
N VAL A 173 -23.64 -10.83 -4.58
CA VAL A 173 -23.22 -11.42 -3.30
C VAL A 173 -21.81 -11.97 -3.39
N ALA A 174 -21.47 -12.71 -4.44
CA ALA A 174 -20.12 -13.24 -4.64
C ALA A 174 -19.08 -12.11 -4.74
N THR A 175 -19.39 -11.04 -5.50
CA THR A 175 -18.54 -9.84 -5.61
C THR A 175 -18.34 -9.18 -4.25
N LEU A 176 -19.41 -8.99 -3.48
CA LEU A 176 -19.34 -8.39 -2.14
C LEU A 176 -18.46 -9.23 -1.20
N SER A 177 -18.70 -10.54 -1.12
CA SER A 177 -17.94 -11.44 -0.25
C SER A 177 -16.47 -11.52 -0.64
N LEU A 178 -16.16 -11.67 -1.93
CA LEU A 178 -14.79 -11.70 -2.42
C LEU A 178 -14.09 -10.36 -2.17
N ALA A 179 -14.73 -9.23 -2.46
CA ALA A 179 -14.12 -7.92 -2.31
C ALA A 179 -13.81 -7.59 -0.84
N VAL A 180 -14.73 -7.91 0.08
CA VAL A 180 -14.50 -7.76 1.52
C VAL A 180 -13.33 -8.63 1.98
N TRP A 181 -13.29 -9.90 1.57
CA TRP A 181 -12.21 -10.80 1.97
C TRP A 181 -10.85 -10.36 1.41
N VAL A 182 -10.81 -9.93 0.16
CA VAL A 182 -9.60 -9.37 -0.47
C VAL A 182 -9.16 -8.11 0.25
N LEU A 183 -10.07 -7.20 0.58
CA LEU A 183 -9.75 -5.96 1.28
C LEU A 183 -9.13 -6.26 2.65
N VAL A 184 -9.74 -7.14 3.44
CA VAL A 184 -9.20 -7.56 4.75
C VAL A 184 -7.84 -8.23 4.59
N ALA A 185 -7.68 -9.12 3.60
CA ALA A 185 -6.41 -9.77 3.32
C ALA A 185 -5.31 -8.76 2.92
N LEU A 186 -5.66 -7.70 2.18
CA LEU A 186 -4.71 -6.69 1.76
C LEU A 186 -4.32 -5.78 2.92
N LEU A 187 -5.30 -5.32 3.72
CA LEU A 187 -5.07 -4.45 4.88
C LEU A 187 -4.23 -5.14 5.97
N THR A 188 -4.43 -6.44 6.19
CA THR A 188 -3.64 -7.22 7.17
C THR A 188 -2.20 -7.48 6.72
N GLN A 189 -1.91 -7.30 5.42
CA GLN A 189 -0.56 -7.47 4.84
C GLN A 189 0.13 -6.12 4.57
N MET A 190 -0.53 -4.99 4.85
CA MET A 190 0.06 -3.67 4.65
C MET A 190 1.06 -3.36 5.75
N ASP A 191 2.27 -2.99 5.34
CA ASP A 191 3.29 -2.44 6.24
C ASP A 191 2.96 -0.97 6.52
N VAL A 192 2.30 -0.74 7.66
CA VAL A 192 1.90 0.60 8.12
C VAL A 192 3.13 1.48 8.39
N ASP A 193 4.25 0.87 8.80
CA ASP A 193 5.48 1.59 9.12
C ASP A 193 6.19 2.07 7.84
N ALA A 194 6.18 1.25 6.78
CA ALA A 194 6.67 1.65 5.45
C ALA A 194 5.84 2.80 4.84
N ILE A 195 4.54 2.83 5.10
CA ILE A 195 3.67 3.92 4.67
C ILE A 195 4.00 5.19 5.45
N ARG A 196 4.18 5.09 6.77
CA ARG A 196 4.51 6.22 7.65
C ARG A 196 5.83 6.90 7.28
N THR A 197 6.85 6.12 6.92
CA THR A 197 8.17 6.65 6.53
C THR A 197 8.18 7.41 5.21
N HIS A 198 7.19 7.19 4.33
CA HIS A 198 7.03 7.96 3.09
C HIS A 198 6.27 9.28 3.28
N PHE A 199 5.70 9.52 4.46
CA PHE A 199 5.12 10.80 4.83
C PHE A 199 6.18 11.66 5.53
N ALA A 200 6.51 12.80 4.94
CA ALA A 200 7.45 13.75 5.55
C ALA A 200 6.92 14.25 6.90
N GLU A 201 7.81 14.64 7.83
CA GLU A 201 7.43 15.27 9.11
C GLU A 201 6.54 16.51 8.94
N LYS A 202 6.57 17.15 7.76
CA LYS A 202 5.73 18.30 7.38
C LYS A 202 4.31 17.93 6.91
N THR A 203 3.95 16.65 6.90
CA THR A 203 2.58 16.24 6.55
C THR A 203 1.64 16.76 7.64
N PRO A 204 0.65 17.61 7.31
CA PRO A 204 -0.20 18.24 8.31
C PRO A 204 -0.98 17.17 9.07
N VAL A 205 -0.56 16.91 10.30
CA VAL A 205 -1.28 16.07 11.24
C VAL A 205 -2.37 16.95 11.83
N ARG A 206 -3.63 16.75 11.43
CA ARG A 206 -4.76 17.36 12.15
C ARG A 206 -4.86 16.68 13.52
N PHE A 207 -4.41 17.39 14.55
CA PHE A 207 -4.79 17.13 15.93
C PHE A 207 -6.25 17.51 16.16
#